data_AF-A0A432QTQ0-F1
#
_entry.id   AF-A0A432QTQ0-F1
#
_cell.length_a   1.000
_cell.length_b   1.000
_cell.length_c   1.000
_cell.angle_alpha   90.00
_cell.angle_beta   90.00
_cell.angle_gamma   90.00
#
_symmetry.space_group_name_H-M   'P 1'
#
loop_
_entity.id
_entity.type
_entity.pdbx_description
1 polymer ?
#
loop_
_entity_poly.entity_id
_entity_poly.type
_entity_poly.pdbx_seq_one_letter_code
_entity_poly.pdbx_strand_id
1 'polypeptide(L)'
;LEALTDEEKEVLMALAYIDGEGNILPAGEHLLEAYRIWKERSFKPVKSINVEILDAELLKAIREVWKHHESDPSVLPTVDELVHYLFYKPLKDYRHLIQHYGRRLYQDLGYQKKEEIMKKFSEVKTAEELFKSFYEKGNRWYEKMYDIVQESLYTLESFNLVRAEEREGKKVHYLTEFGEKVLEDMDRRGMREIPAVAVKAITIANKEFASPNVDWYRKAVEAQLVGGGEATEAGRMYAQIAYQIRRLPHITRFELQVLHRIPEKGFFVKDVYEQFEETWKEEVEYALNKLEARGYIDILQNEAIVLTEAGKLIKRALSGTPEGFANPITPLAVRVLEALRKVGTLYEKEKKVRVLPKNFAEAMRISGLDPDSFEKELVVLRASNLIGKNSINEAGLLILEALEKLN
;
A
#
# COMPACT_ATOMS: atom_id res chain seq x y z
N LEU A 1 20.83 -6.44 27.52
CA LEU A 1 22.30 -6.44 27.46
C LEU A 1 22.90 -5.77 28.70
N GLU A 2 22.41 -4.60 29.12
CA GLU A 2 22.88 -3.90 30.34
C GLU A 2 22.69 -4.69 31.64
N ALA A 3 21.72 -5.61 31.69
CA ALA A 3 21.47 -6.47 32.84
C ALA A 3 22.29 -7.79 32.86
N LEU A 4 23.12 -8.05 31.83
CA LEU A 4 23.94 -9.26 31.75
C LEU A 4 25.28 -9.06 32.44
N THR A 5 25.74 -10.09 33.15
CA THR A 5 27.10 -10.18 33.70
C THR A 5 28.13 -10.26 32.57
N ASP A 6 29.39 -9.94 32.87
CA ASP A 6 30.45 -9.98 31.87
C ASP A 6 30.76 -11.42 31.40
N GLU A 7 30.62 -12.41 32.28
CA GLU A 7 30.70 -13.83 31.96
C GLU A 7 29.59 -14.25 30.96
N GLU A 8 28.35 -13.78 31.15
CA GLU A 8 27.27 -14.03 30.20
C GLU A 8 27.52 -13.36 28.85
N LYS A 9 28.09 -12.16 28.83
CA LYS A 9 28.47 -11.49 27.58
C LYS A 9 29.58 -12.23 26.85
N GLU A 10 30.60 -12.73 27.56
CA GLU A 10 31.66 -13.55 26.98
C GLU A 10 31.09 -14.82 26.32
N VAL A 11 30.13 -15.48 26.97
CA VAL A 11 29.44 -16.64 26.38
C VAL A 11 28.67 -16.25 25.12
N LEU A 12 27.92 -15.14 25.14
CA LEU A 12 27.18 -14.67 23.95
C LEU A 12 28.12 -14.27 22.81
N MET A 13 29.27 -13.66 23.11
CA MET A 13 30.31 -13.35 22.13
C MET A 13 30.93 -14.63 21.55
N ALA A 14 31.25 -15.62 22.39
CA ALA A 14 31.82 -16.90 21.97
C ALA A 14 30.88 -17.69 21.04
N LEU A 15 29.56 -17.52 21.22
CA LEU A 15 28.53 -18.11 20.37
C LEU A 15 28.16 -17.23 19.15
N ALA A 16 28.85 -16.12 18.94
CA ALA A 16 28.61 -15.15 17.86
C ALA A 16 27.17 -14.59 17.85
N TYR A 17 26.56 -14.43 19.03
CA TYR A 17 25.26 -13.78 19.20
C TYR A 17 25.37 -12.27 19.37
N ILE A 18 26.49 -11.78 19.90
CA ILE A 18 26.82 -10.36 20.00
C ILE A 18 28.27 -10.12 19.56
N ASP A 19 28.58 -8.89 19.13
CA ASP A 19 29.95 -8.47 18.85
C ASP A 19 30.68 -7.95 20.11
N GLY A 20 31.93 -7.52 19.94
CA GLY A 20 32.75 -6.98 21.04
C GLY A 20 32.30 -5.63 21.60
N GLU A 21 31.37 -4.95 20.92
CA GLU A 21 30.73 -3.72 21.39
C GLU A 21 29.37 -4.02 22.07
N GLY A 22 28.95 -5.29 22.07
CA GLY A 22 27.67 -5.73 22.62
C GLY A 22 26.49 -5.57 21.67
N ASN A 23 26.71 -5.27 20.39
CA ASN A 23 25.64 -5.23 19.40
C ASN A 23 25.21 -6.65 19.03
N ILE A 24 23.91 -6.85 18.81
CA ILE A 24 23.35 -8.16 18.46
C ILE A 24 23.72 -8.51 17.01
N LEU A 25 24.26 -9.72 16.81
CA LEU A 25 24.56 -10.28 15.50
C LEU A 25 23.36 -11.08 14.95
N PRO A 26 23.31 -11.43 13.64
CA PRO A 26 22.17 -12.14 13.06
C PRO A 26 21.77 -13.43 13.79
N ALA A 27 22.75 -14.20 14.28
CA ALA A 27 22.49 -15.40 15.07
C ALA A 27 21.81 -15.07 16.42
N GLY A 28 22.18 -13.94 17.04
CA GLY A 28 21.55 -13.44 18.26
C GLY A 28 20.13 -12.93 18.02
N GLU A 29 19.86 -12.28 16.89
CA GLU A 29 18.51 -11.89 16.49
C GLU A 29 17.60 -13.13 16.34
N HIS A 30 18.11 -14.18 15.70
CA HIS A 30 17.39 -15.45 15.57
C HIS A 30 17.13 -16.13 16.92
N LEU A 31 18.10 -16.12 17.84
CA LEU A 31 17.92 -16.68 19.18
C LEU A 31 16.86 -15.91 19.98
N LEU A 32 16.89 -14.57 19.91
CA LEU A 32 15.88 -13.74 20.57
C LEU A 32 14.48 -13.97 20.01
N GLU A 33 14.35 -14.12 18.69
CA GLU A 33 13.08 -14.47 18.08
C GLU A 33 12.60 -15.86 18.51
N ALA A 34 13.49 -16.86 18.54
CA ALA A 34 13.16 -18.20 19.03
C ALA A 34 12.71 -18.18 20.50
N TYR A 35 13.39 -17.42 21.34
CA TYR A 35 13.02 -17.24 22.75
C TYR A 35 11.67 -16.52 22.90
N ARG A 36 11.41 -15.46 22.10
CA ARG A 36 10.12 -14.76 22.07
C ARG A 36 8.99 -15.71 21.70
N ILE A 37 9.15 -16.49 20.63
CA ILE A 37 8.17 -17.49 20.18
C ILE A 37 7.92 -18.53 21.28
N TRP A 38 8.99 -19.08 21.87
CA TRP A 38 8.88 -20.08 22.92
C TRP A 38 8.14 -19.55 24.17
N LYS A 39 8.43 -18.31 24.56
CA LYS A 39 7.85 -17.64 25.73
C LYS A 39 6.40 -17.22 25.50
N GLU A 40 6.11 -16.55 24.39
CA GLU A 40 4.81 -15.95 24.11
C GLU A 40 3.84 -16.95 23.47
N ARG A 41 4.34 -18.08 22.95
CA ARG A 41 3.57 -19.06 22.17
C ARG A 41 2.77 -18.38 21.04
N SER A 42 3.31 -17.27 20.52
CA SER A 42 2.67 -16.41 19.53
C SER A 42 3.63 -16.18 18.35
N PHE A 43 3.13 -16.47 17.15
CA PHE A 43 3.87 -16.25 15.92
C PHE A 43 3.62 -14.85 15.41
N LYS A 44 4.64 -14.26 14.79
CA LYS A 44 4.45 -13.00 14.07
C LYS A 44 3.35 -13.19 13.02
N PRO A 45 2.42 -12.24 12.89
CA PRO A 45 1.49 -12.28 11.77
C PRO A 45 2.29 -12.30 10.48
N VAL A 46 1.79 -13.01 9.48
CA VAL A 46 2.45 -13.05 8.18
C VAL A 46 2.16 -11.71 7.50
N LYS A 47 3.20 -10.88 7.35
CA LYS A 47 3.11 -9.59 6.69
C LYS A 47 3.61 -9.72 5.26
N SER A 48 3.09 -8.85 4.40
CA SER A 48 3.46 -8.78 3.00
C SER A 48 3.44 -7.32 2.51
N ILE A 49 3.98 -7.09 1.32
CA ILE A 49 3.90 -5.83 0.58
C ILE A 49 3.56 -6.14 -0.86
N ASN A 50 2.84 -5.23 -1.52
CA ASN A 50 2.59 -5.32 -2.94
C ASN A 50 3.06 -4.05 -3.65
N VAL A 51 3.89 -4.22 -4.67
CA VAL A 51 4.34 -3.15 -5.56
C VAL A 51 3.89 -3.52 -6.97
N GLU A 52 2.98 -2.74 -7.53
CA GLU A 52 2.62 -2.87 -8.95
C GLU A 52 3.65 -2.20 -9.85
N ILE A 53 3.58 -2.51 -11.12
CA ILE A 53 4.54 -1.99 -12.09
C ILE A 53 4.46 -0.45 -12.23
N LEU A 54 3.26 0.13 -12.15
CA LEU A 54 3.08 1.59 -12.12
C LEU A 54 3.66 2.20 -10.85
N ASP A 55 3.52 1.52 -9.70
CA ASP A 55 4.08 1.97 -8.43
C ASP A 55 5.62 2.10 -8.55
N ALA A 56 6.28 1.11 -9.18
CA ALA A 56 7.72 1.12 -9.40
C ALA A 56 8.18 2.26 -10.34
N GLU A 57 7.46 2.49 -11.43
CA GLU A 57 7.75 3.60 -12.35
C GLU A 57 7.50 4.97 -11.70
N LEU A 58 6.52 5.09 -10.81
CA LEU A 58 6.30 6.31 -10.04
C LEU A 58 7.43 6.60 -9.07
N LEU A 59 7.98 5.59 -8.39
CA LEU A 59 9.17 5.77 -7.55
C LEU A 59 10.33 6.35 -8.38
N LYS A 60 10.56 5.78 -9.57
CA LYS A 60 11.58 6.27 -10.48
C LYS A 60 11.31 7.70 -10.95
N ALA A 61 10.07 8.01 -11.34
CA ALA A 61 9.67 9.34 -11.77
C ALA A 61 9.90 10.38 -10.67
N ILE A 62 9.55 10.09 -9.41
CA ILE A 62 9.81 11.00 -8.27
C ILE A 62 11.31 11.30 -8.16
N ARG A 63 12.16 10.27 -8.19
CA ARG A 63 13.62 10.45 -8.14
C ARG A 63 14.15 11.25 -9.32
N GLU A 64 13.65 10.99 -10.53
CA GLU A 64 14.06 11.71 -11.74
C GLU A 64 13.64 13.18 -11.68
N VAL A 65 12.40 13.48 -11.27
CA VAL A 65 11.92 14.86 -11.10
C VAL A 65 12.74 15.61 -10.05
N TRP A 66 13.11 14.98 -8.93
CA TRP A 66 14.03 15.59 -7.95
C TRP A 66 15.42 15.86 -8.50
N LYS A 67 15.97 14.99 -9.34
CA LYS A 67 17.23 15.27 -10.05
C LYS A 67 17.11 16.46 -11.00
N HIS A 68 15.97 16.62 -11.68
CA HIS A 68 15.74 17.79 -12.55
C HIS A 68 15.61 19.08 -11.73
N HIS A 69 15.01 19.02 -10.54
CA HIS A 69 14.91 20.14 -9.60
C HIS A 69 16.27 20.75 -9.23
N GLU A 70 17.35 19.95 -9.19
CA GLU A 70 18.71 20.44 -8.94
C GLU A 70 19.17 21.45 -10.01
N SER A 71 18.68 21.30 -11.25
CA SER A 71 18.96 22.20 -12.37
C SER A 71 17.89 23.27 -12.60
N ASP A 72 16.63 22.97 -12.24
CA ASP A 72 15.49 23.88 -12.35
C ASP A 72 14.63 23.81 -11.07
N PRO A 73 14.85 24.72 -10.10
CA PRO A 73 14.12 24.71 -8.83
C PRO A 73 12.59 24.87 -8.95
N SER A 74 12.06 25.24 -10.12
CA SER A 74 10.62 25.36 -10.32
C SER A 74 9.90 24.01 -10.49
N VAL A 75 10.66 22.97 -10.86
CA VAL A 75 10.14 21.62 -11.09
C VAL A 75 10.07 20.88 -9.76
N LEU A 76 8.89 20.41 -9.38
CA LEU A 76 8.66 19.64 -8.15
C LEU A 76 7.81 18.42 -8.48
N PRO A 77 7.98 17.27 -7.80
CA PRO A 77 7.17 16.07 -8.01
C PRO A 77 5.77 16.22 -7.41
N THR A 78 4.99 17.11 -8.01
CA THR A 78 3.54 17.20 -7.84
C THR A 78 2.86 16.09 -8.66
N VAL A 79 1.57 15.86 -8.43
CA VAL A 79 0.82 14.86 -9.21
C VAL A 79 0.83 15.23 -10.70
N ASP A 80 0.61 16.50 -11.03
CA ASP A 80 0.62 16.99 -12.42
C ASP A 80 1.97 16.74 -13.10
N GLU A 81 3.08 17.03 -12.41
CA GLU A 81 4.43 16.80 -12.98
C GLU A 81 4.69 15.30 -13.18
N LEU A 82 4.22 14.45 -12.28
CA LEU A 82 4.37 12.99 -12.40
C LEU A 82 3.49 12.40 -13.52
N VAL A 83 2.27 12.94 -13.72
CA VAL A 83 1.44 12.63 -14.89
C VAL A 83 2.18 13.00 -16.17
N HIS A 84 2.78 14.19 -16.21
CA HIS A 84 3.57 14.60 -17.36
C HIS A 84 4.75 13.65 -17.60
N TYR A 85 5.49 13.31 -16.54
CA TYR A 85 6.68 12.48 -16.62
C TYR A 85 6.41 11.07 -17.16
N LEU A 86 5.32 10.45 -16.71
CA LEU A 86 5.00 9.05 -17.02
C LEU A 86 4.26 8.86 -18.34
N PHE A 87 3.36 9.79 -18.70
CA PHE A 87 2.39 9.52 -19.76
C PHE A 87 2.68 10.21 -21.09
N TYR A 88 3.55 11.23 -21.11
CA TYR A 88 4.05 11.83 -22.35
C TYR A 88 5.22 11.04 -22.98
N LYS A 89 5.84 10.13 -22.22
CA LYS A 89 6.91 9.30 -22.75
C LYS A 89 6.36 8.18 -23.66
N PRO A 90 7.16 7.66 -24.62
CA PRO A 90 6.69 6.62 -25.53
C PRO A 90 6.33 5.31 -24.81
N LEU A 91 5.15 4.74 -25.10
CA LEU A 91 4.69 3.42 -24.60
C LEU A 91 5.64 2.29 -24.94
N LYS A 92 6.39 2.40 -26.04
CA LYS A 92 7.44 1.43 -26.40
C LYS A 92 8.51 1.28 -25.31
N ASP A 93 8.72 2.32 -24.51
CA ASP A 93 9.67 2.36 -23.39
C ASP A 93 9.02 1.81 -22.09
N TYR A 94 7.69 1.66 -22.09
CA TYR A 94 6.86 1.17 -20.97
C TYR A 94 6.01 -0.05 -21.37
N ARG A 95 6.62 -1.02 -22.07
CA ARG A 95 5.90 -2.27 -22.45
C ARG A 95 5.27 -2.98 -21.25
N HIS A 96 5.87 -2.84 -20.08
CA HIS A 96 5.40 -3.43 -18.83
C HIS A 96 4.16 -2.70 -18.24
N LEU A 97 3.90 -1.43 -18.59
CA LEU A 97 2.71 -0.69 -18.14
C LEU A 97 1.46 -0.99 -18.98
N ILE A 98 1.62 -1.65 -20.14
CA ILE A 98 0.50 -1.99 -21.05
C ILE A 98 -0.59 -2.75 -20.30
N GLN A 99 -0.21 -3.75 -19.50
CA GLN A 99 -1.15 -4.53 -18.71
C GLN A 99 -1.88 -3.65 -17.69
N HIS A 100 -1.15 -2.82 -16.93
CA HIS A 100 -1.75 -1.92 -15.95
C HIS A 100 -2.75 -0.93 -16.58
N TYR A 101 -2.36 -0.24 -17.65
CA TYR A 101 -3.24 0.70 -18.35
C TYR A 101 -4.45 -0.01 -19.01
N GLY A 102 -4.25 -1.21 -19.55
CA GLY A 102 -5.34 -2.05 -20.04
C GLY A 102 -6.38 -2.32 -18.95
N ARG A 103 -5.95 -2.77 -17.77
CA ARG A 103 -6.83 -3.00 -16.61
C ARG A 103 -7.63 -1.76 -16.22
N ARG A 104 -6.98 -0.59 -16.14
CA ARG A 104 -7.65 0.67 -15.81
C ARG A 104 -8.74 1.03 -16.82
N LEU A 105 -8.45 0.86 -18.11
CA LEU A 105 -9.45 1.06 -19.16
C LEU A 105 -10.58 0.02 -19.08
N TYR A 106 -10.30 -1.23 -18.71
CA TYR A 106 -11.34 -2.25 -18.50
C TYR A 106 -12.28 -1.93 -17.34
N GLN A 107 -11.74 -1.42 -16.22
CA GLN A 107 -12.56 -1.01 -15.08
C GLN A 107 -13.50 0.15 -15.42
N ASP A 108 -13.08 1.07 -16.28
CA ASP A 108 -13.87 2.25 -16.62
C ASP A 108 -14.82 2.04 -17.82
N LEU A 109 -14.41 1.25 -18.81
CA LEU A 109 -15.15 1.09 -20.08
C LEU A 109 -15.82 -0.28 -20.24
N GLY A 110 -15.50 -1.23 -19.36
CA GLY A 110 -15.95 -2.62 -19.42
C GLY A 110 -15.06 -3.52 -20.28
N TYR A 111 -15.02 -4.80 -19.94
CA TYR A 111 -14.18 -5.80 -20.59
C TYR A 111 -14.52 -6.08 -22.07
N GLN A 112 -15.72 -5.70 -22.51
CA GLN A 112 -16.17 -5.85 -23.91
C GLN A 112 -15.29 -5.06 -24.90
N LYS A 113 -14.55 -4.05 -24.43
CA LYS A 113 -13.60 -3.28 -25.24
C LYS A 113 -12.17 -3.82 -25.22
N LYS A 114 -11.92 -5.02 -24.67
CA LYS A 114 -10.57 -5.58 -24.50
C LYS A 114 -9.77 -5.63 -25.80
N GLU A 115 -10.35 -6.18 -26.85
CA GLU A 115 -9.71 -6.29 -28.16
C GLU A 115 -9.48 -4.91 -28.79
N GLU A 116 -10.43 -3.99 -28.64
CA GLU A 116 -10.32 -2.60 -29.14
C GLU A 116 -9.19 -1.85 -28.43
N ILE A 117 -9.10 -1.98 -27.10
CA ILE A 117 -8.04 -1.39 -26.27
C ILE A 117 -6.68 -1.96 -26.69
N MET A 118 -6.53 -3.30 -26.75
CA MET A 118 -5.28 -3.94 -27.16
C MET A 118 -4.85 -3.54 -28.58
N LYS A 119 -5.80 -3.43 -29.51
CA LYS A 119 -5.53 -2.91 -30.85
C LYS A 119 -5.03 -1.47 -30.80
N LYS A 120 -5.69 -0.60 -30.04
CA LYS A 120 -5.27 0.81 -29.90
C LYS A 120 -3.89 0.95 -29.27
N PHE A 121 -3.55 0.13 -28.28
CA PHE A 121 -2.19 0.06 -27.71
C PHE A 121 -1.12 -0.25 -28.76
N SER A 122 -1.42 -1.09 -29.75
CA SER A 122 -0.48 -1.41 -30.83
C SER A 122 -0.34 -0.30 -31.88
N GLU A 123 -1.32 0.60 -31.96
CA GLU A 123 -1.37 1.70 -32.93
C GLU A 123 -0.70 2.98 -32.41
N VAL A 124 -0.87 3.28 -31.11
CA VAL A 124 -0.46 4.56 -30.50
C VAL A 124 0.94 4.51 -29.89
N LYS A 125 1.60 5.67 -29.84
CA LYS A 125 2.99 5.80 -29.38
C LYS A 125 3.10 6.17 -27.92
N THR A 126 2.12 6.87 -27.33
CA THR A 126 2.17 7.35 -25.93
C THR A 126 0.91 6.95 -25.15
N ALA A 127 1.01 6.93 -23.83
CA ALA A 127 -0.13 6.63 -22.96
C ALA A 127 -1.20 7.74 -23.09
N GLU A 128 -0.77 8.99 -23.28
CA GLU A 128 -1.67 10.09 -23.61
C GLU A 128 -2.51 9.80 -24.87
N GLU A 129 -1.88 9.41 -25.99
CA GLU A 129 -2.58 9.13 -27.25
C GLU A 129 -3.61 8.00 -27.07
N LEU A 130 -3.24 6.98 -26.30
CA LEU A 130 -4.15 5.90 -25.94
C LEU A 130 -5.37 6.42 -25.17
N PHE A 131 -5.17 7.14 -24.06
CA PHE A 131 -6.27 7.63 -23.24
C PHE A 131 -7.13 8.65 -23.99
N LYS A 132 -6.52 9.51 -24.82
CA LYS A 132 -7.25 10.41 -25.71
C LYS A 132 -8.19 9.66 -26.63
N SER A 133 -7.78 8.53 -27.20
CA SER A 133 -8.63 7.72 -28.10
C SER A 133 -9.90 7.17 -27.45
N PHE A 134 -9.94 7.05 -26.12
CA PHE A 134 -11.10 6.56 -25.38
C PHE A 134 -11.89 7.66 -24.64
N TYR A 135 -11.28 8.83 -24.42
CA TYR A 135 -11.84 9.93 -23.62
C TYR A 135 -11.81 11.28 -24.34
N GLU A 136 -12.17 11.31 -25.63
CA GLU A 136 -12.03 12.45 -26.54
C GLU A 136 -12.78 13.75 -26.12
N LYS A 137 -13.82 13.68 -25.29
CA LYS A 137 -14.61 14.86 -24.90
C LYS A 137 -14.10 15.51 -23.61
N GLY A 138 -13.57 16.74 -23.73
CA GLY A 138 -13.45 17.71 -22.64
C GLY A 138 -12.31 17.47 -21.63
N ASN A 139 -11.13 17.04 -22.08
CA ASN A 139 -9.96 16.74 -21.22
C ASN A 139 -10.15 15.65 -20.16
N ARG A 140 -11.22 14.85 -20.26
CA ARG A 140 -11.47 13.70 -19.37
C ARG A 140 -10.30 12.71 -19.35
N TRP A 141 -9.53 12.60 -20.44
CA TRP A 141 -8.33 11.75 -20.49
C TRP A 141 -7.27 12.18 -19.46
N TYR A 142 -7.09 13.49 -19.25
CA TYR A 142 -6.11 14.01 -18.29
C TYR A 142 -6.57 13.77 -16.86
N GLU A 143 -7.85 14.04 -16.58
CA GLU A 143 -8.47 13.72 -15.27
C GLU A 143 -8.28 12.25 -14.92
N LYS A 144 -8.48 11.34 -15.88
CA LYS A 144 -8.26 9.90 -15.69
C LYS A 144 -6.81 9.54 -15.40
N MET A 145 -5.87 10.16 -16.10
CA MET A 145 -4.44 9.93 -15.85
C MET A 145 -4.02 10.47 -14.48
N TYR A 146 -4.54 11.65 -14.11
CA TYR A 146 -4.35 12.23 -12.78
C TYR A 146 -4.87 11.29 -11.69
N ASP A 147 -6.10 10.77 -11.84
CA ASP A 147 -6.70 9.84 -10.89
C ASP A 147 -5.85 8.56 -10.72
N ILE A 148 -5.34 8.00 -11.82
CA ILE A 148 -4.49 6.80 -11.81
C ILE A 148 -3.19 7.06 -11.03
N VAL A 149 -2.51 8.18 -11.32
CA VAL A 149 -1.28 8.56 -10.62
C VAL A 149 -1.56 8.83 -9.14
N GLN A 150 -2.61 9.57 -8.84
CA GLN A 150 -2.98 9.91 -7.48
C GLN A 150 -3.32 8.66 -6.65
N GLU A 151 -4.03 7.68 -7.22
CA GLU A 151 -4.35 6.42 -6.54
C GLU A 151 -3.10 5.55 -6.29
N SER A 152 -2.17 5.51 -7.24
CA SER A 152 -0.89 4.80 -7.03
C SER A 152 -0.01 5.51 -6.01
N LEU A 153 0.04 6.86 -5.99
CA LEU A 153 0.71 7.62 -4.94
C LEU A 153 0.11 7.36 -3.55
N TYR A 154 -1.23 7.29 -3.45
CA TYR A 154 -1.89 6.85 -2.21
C TYR A 154 -1.48 5.42 -1.82
N THR A 155 -1.35 4.52 -2.79
CA THR A 155 -0.90 3.16 -2.51
C THR A 155 0.54 3.12 -2.02
N LEU A 156 1.45 3.86 -2.65
CA LEU A 156 2.85 3.98 -2.24
C LEU A 156 2.98 4.60 -0.84
N GLU A 157 2.20 5.63 -0.53
CA GLU A 157 2.18 6.23 0.82
C GLU A 157 1.52 5.32 1.86
N SER A 158 0.55 4.50 1.47
CA SER A 158 -0.06 3.48 2.34
C SER A 158 0.96 2.44 2.83
N PHE A 159 1.99 2.17 2.03
CA PHE A 159 3.11 1.28 2.37
C PHE A 159 4.35 2.05 2.86
N ASN A 160 4.24 3.35 3.10
CA ASN A 160 5.35 4.21 3.51
C ASN A 160 6.57 4.06 2.58
N LEU A 161 6.33 3.93 1.28
CA LEU A 161 7.37 3.98 0.23
C LEU A 161 7.56 5.42 -0.26
N VAL A 162 6.47 6.17 -0.32
CA VAL A 162 6.44 7.60 -0.65
C VAL A 162 5.82 8.38 0.52
N ARG A 163 6.17 9.65 0.64
CA ARG A 163 5.54 10.58 1.57
C ARG A 163 5.20 11.90 0.89
N ALA A 164 3.96 12.35 1.03
CA ALA A 164 3.55 13.67 0.58
C ALA A 164 3.74 14.73 1.69
N GLU A 165 4.35 15.86 1.34
CA GLU A 165 4.52 17.00 2.24
C GLU A 165 4.18 18.32 1.53
N GLU A 166 3.84 19.34 2.31
CA GLU A 166 3.70 20.70 1.81
C GLU A 166 5.08 21.32 1.58
N ARG A 167 5.28 21.87 0.40
CA ARG A 167 6.43 22.71 0.06
C ARG A 167 5.98 23.83 -0.86
N GLU A 168 6.24 25.07 -0.45
CA GLU A 168 5.93 26.27 -1.25
C GLU A 168 4.45 26.36 -1.67
N GLY A 169 3.55 25.95 -0.77
CA GLY A 169 2.10 25.93 -0.98
C GLY A 169 1.60 24.80 -1.87
N LYS A 170 2.46 23.83 -2.22
CA LYS A 170 2.12 22.68 -3.08
C LYS A 170 2.35 21.37 -2.35
N LYS A 171 1.54 20.36 -2.68
CA LYS A 171 1.78 18.97 -2.29
C LYS A 171 2.87 18.37 -3.16
N VAL A 172 3.95 17.93 -2.53
CA VAL A 172 5.13 17.35 -3.20
C VAL A 172 5.46 15.98 -2.61
N HIS A 173 5.94 15.06 -3.44
CA HIS A 173 6.19 13.67 -3.06
C HIS A 173 7.69 13.38 -2.92
N TYR A 174 8.05 12.68 -1.85
CA TYR A 174 9.42 12.25 -1.56
C TYR A 174 9.48 10.73 -1.45
N LEU A 175 10.60 10.14 -1.89
CA LEU A 175 10.91 8.76 -1.57
C LEU A 175 11.30 8.66 -0.09
N THR A 176 10.77 7.64 0.58
CA THR A 176 11.24 7.24 1.91
C THR A 176 12.46 6.33 1.78
N GLU A 177 13.10 5.98 2.89
CA GLU A 177 14.16 4.97 2.90
C GLU A 177 13.71 3.63 2.30
N PHE A 178 12.47 3.21 2.56
CA PHE A 178 11.92 1.98 1.97
C PHE A 178 11.65 2.13 0.47
N GLY A 179 11.17 3.32 0.04
CA GLY A 179 10.97 3.63 -1.38
C GLY A 179 12.28 3.58 -2.17
N GLU A 180 13.35 4.14 -1.63
CA GLU A 180 14.69 4.08 -2.23
C GLU A 180 15.20 2.65 -2.33
N LYS A 181 15.10 1.85 -1.26
CA LYS A 181 15.48 0.42 -1.26
C LYS A 181 14.74 -0.38 -2.35
N VAL A 182 13.43 -0.17 -2.48
CA VAL A 182 12.63 -0.80 -3.54
C VAL A 182 13.12 -0.37 -4.91
N LEU A 183 13.36 0.92 -5.12
CA LEU A 183 13.80 1.45 -6.41
C LEU A 183 15.21 0.97 -6.79
N GLU A 184 16.14 0.87 -5.82
CA GLU A 184 17.47 0.32 -6.04
C GLU A 184 17.43 -1.15 -6.48
N ASP A 185 16.55 -1.97 -5.90
CA ASP A 185 16.36 -3.35 -6.36
C ASP A 185 15.81 -3.38 -7.80
N MET A 186 14.84 -2.51 -8.11
CA MET A 186 14.27 -2.41 -9.46
C MET A 186 15.30 -1.92 -10.50
N ASP A 187 16.20 -1.00 -10.15
CA ASP A 187 17.28 -0.57 -11.04
C ASP A 187 18.27 -1.71 -11.35
N ARG A 188 18.53 -2.61 -10.39
CA ARG A 188 19.44 -3.74 -10.56
C ARG A 188 18.83 -4.91 -11.31
N ARG A 189 17.55 -5.21 -11.06
CA ARG A 189 16.87 -6.43 -11.55
C ARG A 189 15.87 -6.18 -12.67
N GLY A 190 15.58 -4.92 -12.96
CA GLY A 190 14.53 -4.49 -13.88
C GLY A 190 13.19 -4.26 -13.18
N MET A 191 12.40 -3.38 -13.79
CA MET A 191 11.04 -3.05 -13.34
C MET A 191 10.14 -4.27 -13.44
N ARG A 192 9.54 -4.66 -12.31
CA ARG A 192 8.67 -5.83 -12.20
C ARG A 192 7.62 -5.65 -11.11
N GLU A 193 6.57 -6.45 -11.16
CA GLU A 193 5.59 -6.52 -10.08
C GLU A 193 6.14 -7.35 -8.91
N ILE A 194 5.78 -6.96 -7.69
CA ILE A 194 6.05 -7.68 -6.45
C ILE A 194 4.69 -8.07 -5.84
N PRO A 195 4.15 -9.27 -6.13
CA PRO A 195 2.88 -9.71 -5.59
C PRO A 195 2.91 -9.91 -4.08
N ALA A 196 1.80 -9.65 -3.40
CA ALA A 196 1.71 -9.87 -1.95
C ALA A 196 1.98 -11.34 -1.58
N VAL A 197 1.38 -12.26 -2.32
CA VAL A 197 1.58 -13.70 -2.10
C VAL A 197 3.01 -14.18 -2.38
N ALA A 198 3.76 -13.47 -3.22
CA ALA A 198 5.17 -13.78 -3.49
C ALA A 198 6.06 -13.46 -2.28
N VAL A 199 5.86 -12.30 -1.66
CA VAL A 199 6.54 -11.95 -0.39
C VAL A 199 6.06 -12.87 0.74
N LYS A 200 4.76 -13.20 0.74
CA LYS A 200 4.16 -14.15 1.68
C LYS A 200 4.82 -15.52 1.63
N ALA A 201 5.23 -15.98 0.44
CA ALA A 201 5.92 -17.25 0.27
C ALA A 201 7.20 -17.36 1.11
N ILE A 202 7.79 -16.21 1.45
CA ILE A 202 8.99 -16.09 2.28
C ILE A 202 8.60 -15.86 3.74
N THR A 203 7.70 -14.90 4.01
CA THR A 203 7.33 -14.52 5.38
C THR A 203 6.50 -15.58 6.12
N ILE A 204 5.86 -16.51 5.39
CA ILE A 204 5.14 -17.65 5.98
C ILE A 204 6.04 -18.56 6.83
N ALA A 205 7.34 -18.60 6.53
CA ALA A 205 8.32 -19.36 7.31
C ALA A 205 8.46 -18.85 8.77
N ASN A 206 7.95 -17.65 9.08
CA ASN A 206 7.90 -17.11 10.44
C ASN A 206 6.75 -17.68 11.29
N LYS A 207 5.83 -18.49 10.73
CA LYS A 207 4.77 -19.22 11.46
C LYS A 207 5.23 -20.66 11.74
N GLU A 208 4.81 -21.24 12.87
CA GLU A 208 5.01 -22.68 13.14
C GLU A 208 4.35 -23.54 12.08
N PHE A 209 5.07 -24.57 11.62
CA PHE A 209 4.54 -25.63 10.76
C PHE A 209 3.77 -25.13 9.52
N ALA A 210 4.20 -23.98 8.97
CA ALA A 210 3.59 -23.38 7.81
C ALA A 210 4.56 -23.45 6.62
N SER A 211 4.07 -23.96 5.49
CA SER A 211 4.76 -23.89 4.21
C SER A 211 3.98 -22.96 3.27
N PRO A 212 4.65 -22.32 2.30
CA PRO A 212 3.94 -21.69 1.20
C PRO A 212 3.17 -22.75 0.39
N ASN A 213 2.10 -22.33 -0.28
CA ASN A 213 1.52 -23.17 -1.34
C ASN A 213 2.36 -23.05 -2.63
N VAL A 214 2.11 -23.94 -3.59
CA VAL A 214 2.90 -24.03 -4.84
C VAL A 214 2.80 -22.75 -5.66
N ASP A 215 1.63 -22.11 -5.70
CA ASP A 215 1.42 -20.92 -6.53
C ASP A 215 2.07 -19.67 -5.94
N TRP A 216 2.10 -19.53 -4.62
CA TRP A 216 2.86 -18.48 -3.94
C TRP A 216 4.36 -18.62 -4.23
N TYR A 217 4.87 -19.86 -4.15
CA TYR A 217 6.27 -20.15 -4.48
C TYR A 217 6.60 -19.80 -5.95
N ARG A 218 5.74 -20.20 -6.91
CA ARG A 218 5.92 -19.86 -8.32
C ARG A 218 5.96 -18.36 -8.54
N LYS A 219 5.02 -17.61 -7.97
CA LYS A 219 5.01 -16.14 -8.02
C LYS A 219 6.26 -15.52 -7.40
N ALA A 220 6.79 -16.12 -6.33
CA ALA A 220 8.05 -15.67 -5.71
C ALA A 220 9.27 -15.93 -6.61
N VAL A 221 9.30 -17.04 -7.34
CA VAL A 221 10.34 -17.33 -8.34
C VAL A 221 10.24 -16.37 -9.53
N GLU A 222 9.03 -16.16 -10.06
CA GLU A 222 8.76 -15.22 -11.16
C GLU A 222 9.15 -13.78 -10.79
N ALA A 223 8.85 -13.35 -9.56
CA ALA A 223 9.25 -12.06 -9.01
C ALA A 223 10.71 -12.00 -8.56
N GLN A 224 11.50 -13.07 -8.76
CA GLN A 224 12.92 -13.20 -8.39
C GLN A 224 13.21 -13.01 -6.89
N LEU A 225 12.21 -13.24 -6.04
CA LEU A 225 12.32 -13.21 -4.59
C LEU A 225 12.85 -14.55 -4.04
N VAL A 226 12.70 -15.62 -4.80
CA VAL A 226 13.21 -16.96 -4.47
C VAL A 226 14.09 -17.47 -5.61
N GLY A 227 15.24 -18.04 -5.26
CA GLY A 227 16.21 -18.61 -6.19
C GLY A 227 16.96 -19.76 -5.54
N GLY A 228 17.23 -20.84 -6.28
CA GLY A 228 17.92 -22.01 -5.74
C GLY A 228 17.16 -22.74 -4.61
N GLY A 229 15.87 -22.45 -4.41
CA GLY A 229 15.05 -23.01 -3.34
C GLY A 229 15.01 -22.19 -2.05
N GLU A 230 15.67 -21.03 -2.00
CA GLU A 230 15.69 -20.15 -0.83
C GLU A 230 15.38 -18.69 -1.19
N ALA A 231 15.13 -17.85 -0.18
CA ALA A 231 14.92 -16.42 -0.38
C ALA A 231 16.19 -15.75 -0.91
N THR A 232 16.07 -14.97 -1.98
CA THR A 232 17.16 -14.15 -2.52
C THR A 232 17.44 -12.95 -1.61
N GLU A 233 18.49 -12.18 -1.90
CA GLU A 233 18.72 -10.89 -1.23
C GLU A 233 17.50 -9.96 -1.35
N ALA A 234 16.90 -9.88 -2.53
CA ALA A 234 15.67 -9.13 -2.75
C ALA A 234 14.50 -9.71 -1.93
N GLY A 235 14.34 -11.04 -1.93
CA GLY A 235 13.33 -11.72 -1.12
C GLY A 235 13.43 -11.40 0.37
N ARG A 236 14.64 -11.45 0.93
CA ARG A 236 14.91 -11.05 2.31
C ARG A 236 14.63 -9.57 2.56
N MET A 237 15.03 -8.70 1.65
CA MET A 237 14.75 -7.26 1.71
C MET A 237 13.24 -6.98 1.75
N TYR A 238 12.45 -7.50 0.81
CA TYR A 238 10.99 -7.27 0.79
C TYR A 238 10.28 -7.88 2.00
N ALA A 239 10.73 -9.04 2.48
CA ALA A 239 10.23 -9.62 3.73
C ALA A 239 10.50 -8.69 4.93
N GLN A 240 11.72 -8.14 5.03
CA GLN A 240 12.08 -7.18 6.08
C GLN A 240 11.24 -5.90 6.00
N ILE A 241 11.13 -5.30 4.80
CA ILE A 241 10.30 -4.13 4.53
C ILE A 241 8.87 -4.38 5.00
N ALA A 242 8.28 -5.53 4.63
CA ALA A 242 6.91 -5.87 5.04
C ALA A 242 6.70 -5.85 6.56
N TYR A 243 7.71 -6.18 7.37
CA TYR A 243 7.60 -6.09 8.83
C TYR A 243 7.88 -4.71 9.41
N GLN A 244 8.71 -3.90 8.75
CA GLN A 244 9.18 -2.60 9.27
C GLN A 244 8.33 -1.41 8.82
N ILE A 245 7.65 -1.50 7.68
CA ILE A 245 6.83 -0.38 7.19
C ILE A 245 5.67 -0.08 8.15
N ARG A 246 5.47 1.21 8.41
CA ARG A 246 4.23 1.70 9.00
C ARG A 246 3.16 1.77 7.92
N ARG A 247 2.11 0.96 8.05
CA ARG A 247 0.99 0.94 7.10
C ARG A 247 -0.05 1.98 7.46
N LEU A 248 -0.47 2.76 6.47
CA LEU A 248 -1.63 3.64 6.57
C LEU A 248 -2.80 3.02 5.79
N PRO A 249 -4.02 2.98 6.36
CA PRO A 249 -5.17 2.48 5.64
C PRO A 249 -5.42 3.22 4.31
N HIS A 250 -5.58 2.44 3.25
CA HIS A 250 -6.05 2.87 1.93
C HIS A 250 -7.00 1.81 1.38
N ILE A 251 -8.12 2.23 0.79
CA ILE A 251 -9.05 1.39 0.03
C ILE A 251 -9.52 2.17 -1.19
N THR A 252 -9.44 1.53 -2.35
CA THR A 252 -10.02 2.00 -3.61
C THR A 252 -11.46 1.51 -3.76
N ARG A 253 -12.18 2.09 -4.73
CA ARG A 253 -13.56 1.71 -5.07
C ARG A 253 -13.72 0.20 -5.27
N PHE A 254 -12.85 -0.39 -6.08
CA PHE A 254 -12.96 -1.81 -6.44
C PHE A 254 -12.58 -2.74 -5.28
N GLU A 255 -11.58 -2.35 -4.49
CA GLU A 255 -11.21 -3.09 -3.28
C GLU A 255 -12.33 -3.05 -2.22
N LEU A 256 -13.07 -1.95 -2.09
CA LEU A 256 -14.24 -1.88 -1.23
C LEU A 256 -15.32 -2.87 -1.68
N GLN A 257 -15.59 -2.95 -2.98
CA GLN A 257 -16.55 -3.90 -3.56
C GLN A 257 -16.17 -5.35 -3.26
N VAL A 258 -14.88 -5.69 -3.40
CA VAL A 258 -14.35 -7.02 -3.05
C VAL A 258 -14.46 -7.27 -1.54
N LEU A 259 -14.05 -6.31 -0.71
CA LEU A 259 -14.11 -6.43 0.76
C LEU A 259 -15.53 -6.64 1.28
N HIS A 260 -16.53 -5.96 0.71
CA HIS A 260 -17.94 -6.13 1.06
C HIS A 260 -18.44 -7.57 0.82
N ARG A 261 -17.99 -8.20 -0.27
CA ARG A 261 -18.38 -9.57 -0.65
C ARG A 261 -17.74 -10.67 0.20
N ILE A 262 -16.65 -10.40 0.92
CA ILE A 262 -15.97 -11.39 1.80
C ILE A 262 -16.67 -11.47 3.17
N PRO A 263 -17.36 -12.56 3.55
CA PRO A 263 -18.00 -12.66 4.86
C PRO A 263 -17.00 -12.67 6.03
N GLU A 264 -17.40 -12.19 7.21
CA GLU A 264 -16.51 -12.19 8.39
C GLU A 264 -16.10 -13.59 8.85
N LYS A 265 -16.92 -14.61 8.58
CA LYS A 265 -16.65 -16.01 8.90
C LYS A 265 -15.61 -16.67 7.96
N GLY A 266 -15.15 -15.94 6.95
CA GLY A 266 -14.23 -16.40 5.92
C GLY A 266 -14.92 -16.82 4.63
N PHE A 267 -14.13 -16.99 3.57
CA PHE A 267 -14.57 -17.36 2.23
C PHE A 267 -13.45 -18.09 1.47
N PHE A 268 -13.66 -18.59 0.26
CA PHE A 268 -12.56 -19.02 -0.61
C PHE A 268 -12.33 -18.04 -1.76
N VAL A 269 -11.09 -17.93 -2.25
CA VAL A 269 -10.74 -17.09 -3.42
C VAL A 269 -11.65 -17.39 -4.61
N LYS A 270 -11.87 -18.68 -4.92
CA LYS A 270 -12.78 -19.10 -6.00
C LYS A 270 -14.20 -18.57 -5.82
N ASP A 271 -14.71 -18.56 -4.58
CA ASP A 271 -16.07 -18.16 -4.30
C ASP A 271 -16.20 -16.62 -4.44
N VAL A 272 -15.12 -15.85 -4.18
CA VAL A 272 -15.07 -14.42 -4.50
C VAL A 272 -15.19 -14.22 -6.00
N TYR A 273 -14.46 -14.98 -6.81
CA TYR A 273 -14.53 -14.86 -8.27
C TYR A 273 -15.95 -15.09 -8.79
N GLU A 274 -16.69 -16.04 -8.22
CA GLU A 274 -18.08 -16.33 -8.58
C GLU A 274 -19.07 -15.19 -8.24
N GLN A 275 -18.67 -14.21 -7.42
CA GLN A 275 -19.46 -13.00 -7.14
C GLN A 275 -19.27 -11.87 -8.16
N PHE A 276 -18.41 -12.07 -9.16
CA PHE A 276 -18.13 -11.12 -10.23
C PHE A 276 -18.26 -11.79 -11.60
N GLU A 277 -18.34 -10.98 -12.66
CA GLU A 277 -18.29 -11.49 -14.02
C GLU A 277 -16.92 -12.16 -14.28
N GLU A 278 -16.90 -13.24 -15.06
CA GLU A 278 -15.68 -14.03 -15.34
C GLU A 278 -14.53 -13.17 -15.90
N THR A 279 -14.89 -12.13 -16.65
CA THR A 279 -13.96 -11.15 -17.22
C THR A 279 -13.18 -10.36 -16.17
N TRP A 280 -13.67 -10.25 -14.93
CA TRP A 280 -13.05 -9.45 -13.86
C TRP A 280 -12.11 -10.24 -12.97
N LYS A 281 -11.84 -11.52 -13.28
CA LYS A 281 -11.06 -12.41 -12.42
C LYS A 281 -9.67 -11.84 -12.08
N GLU A 282 -9.01 -11.23 -13.06
CA GLU A 282 -7.70 -10.60 -12.90
C GLU A 282 -7.79 -9.40 -11.93
N GLU A 283 -8.77 -8.51 -12.13
CA GLU A 283 -9.00 -7.36 -11.27
C GLU A 283 -9.32 -7.77 -9.82
N VAL A 284 -10.13 -8.82 -9.64
CA VAL A 284 -10.43 -9.38 -8.31
C VAL A 284 -9.15 -9.91 -7.66
N GLU A 285 -8.30 -10.60 -8.43
CA GLU A 285 -7.01 -11.07 -7.92
C GLU A 285 -6.08 -9.92 -7.49
N TYR A 286 -6.02 -8.82 -8.24
CA TYR A 286 -5.26 -7.63 -7.85
C TYR A 286 -5.80 -7.00 -6.56
N ALA A 287 -7.12 -6.85 -6.46
CA ALA A 287 -7.75 -6.33 -5.25
C ALA A 287 -7.46 -7.21 -4.03
N LEU A 288 -7.56 -8.53 -4.17
CA LEU A 288 -7.21 -9.47 -3.10
C LEU A 288 -5.74 -9.34 -2.69
N ASN A 289 -4.80 -9.20 -3.64
CA ASN A 289 -3.39 -8.96 -3.34
C ASN A 289 -3.16 -7.63 -2.58
N LYS A 290 -3.85 -6.54 -2.95
CA LYS A 290 -3.74 -5.26 -2.24
C LYS A 290 -4.35 -5.35 -0.83
N LEU A 291 -5.53 -5.94 -0.69
CA LEU A 291 -6.19 -6.17 0.61
C LEU A 291 -5.31 -7.01 1.55
N GLU A 292 -4.65 -8.05 1.02
CA GLU A 292 -3.68 -8.89 1.72
C GLU A 292 -2.44 -8.09 2.15
N ALA A 293 -1.79 -7.38 1.22
CA ALA A 293 -0.58 -6.59 1.51
C ALA A 293 -0.84 -5.48 2.55
N ARG A 294 -2.03 -4.86 2.50
CA ARG A 294 -2.46 -3.87 3.50
C ARG A 294 -2.86 -4.48 4.84
N GLY A 295 -2.94 -5.81 4.94
CA GLY A 295 -3.20 -6.53 6.18
C GLY A 295 -4.66 -6.58 6.59
N TYR A 296 -5.60 -6.40 5.66
CA TYR A 296 -7.04 -6.50 5.93
C TYR A 296 -7.55 -7.93 5.84
N ILE A 297 -6.92 -8.75 5.00
CA ILE A 297 -7.24 -10.17 4.85
C ILE A 297 -5.99 -11.02 5.03
N ASP A 298 -6.18 -12.30 5.36
CA ASP A 298 -5.17 -13.35 5.32
C ASP A 298 -5.67 -14.45 4.37
N ILE A 299 -5.06 -14.55 3.18
CA ILE A 299 -5.28 -15.63 2.21
C ILE A 299 -4.45 -16.84 2.65
N LEU A 300 -5.07 -17.89 3.15
CA LEU A 300 -4.41 -19.10 3.64
C LEU A 300 -3.91 -19.98 2.49
N GLN A 301 -3.08 -20.98 2.80
CA GLN A 301 -2.47 -21.88 1.82
C GLN A 301 -3.49 -22.62 0.94
N ASN A 302 -4.66 -22.94 1.52
CA ASN A 302 -5.79 -23.58 0.85
C ASN A 302 -6.73 -22.58 0.18
N GLU A 303 -6.29 -21.33 -0.02
CA GLU A 303 -7.04 -20.23 -0.63
C GLU A 303 -8.27 -19.78 0.15
N ALA A 304 -8.39 -20.19 1.43
CA ALA A 304 -9.38 -19.59 2.32
C ALA A 304 -8.96 -18.16 2.66
N ILE A 305 -9.89 -17.22 2.61
CA ILE A 305 -9.73 -15.82 2.96
C ILE A 305 -10.33 -15.60 4.33
N VAL A 306 -9.58 -15.02 5.25
CA VAL A 306 -10.05 -14.62 6.58
C VAL A 306 -9.82 -13.13 6.77
N LEU A 307 -10.79 -12.41 7.36
CA LEU A 307 -10.58 -11.02 7.76
C LEU A 307 -9.65 -10.97 8.97
N THR A 308 -8.61 -10.14 8.91
CA THR A 308 -7.82 -9.81 10.09
C THR A 308 -8.64 -8.94 11.05
N GLU A 309 -8.16 -8.74 12.29
CA GLU A 309 -8.83 -7.81 13.22
C GLU A 309 -8.90 -6.39 12.65
N ALA A 310 -7.83 -5.92 12.00
CA ALA A 310 -7.85 -4.65 11.28
C ALA A 310 -8.88 -4.67 10.14
N GLY A 311 -8.93 -5.73 9.35
CA GLY A 311 -9.90 -5.88 8.26
C GLY A 311 -11.36 -5.86 8.70
N LYS A 312 -11.68 -6.49 9.84
CA LYS A 312 -13.02 -6.44 10.45
C LYS A 312 -13.40 -5.01 10.83
N LEU A 313 -12.47 -4.27 11.45
CA LEU A 313 -12.68 -2.87 11.84
C LEU A 313 -12.88 -1.97 10.60
N ILE A 314 -12.02 -2.10 9.59
CA ILE A 314 -12.13 -1.35 8.32
C ILE A 314 -13.46 -1.67 7.62
N LYS A 315 -13.82 -2.94 7.50
CA LYS A 315 -15.07 -3.36 6.87
C LYS A 315 -16.29 -2.79 7.59
N ARG A 316 -16.30 -2.82 8.92
CA ARG A 316 -17.37 -2.23 9.74
C ARG A 316 -17.42 -0.70 9.63
N ALA A 317 -16.27 -0.03 9.56
CA ALA A 317 -16.21 1.42 9.39
C ALA A 317 -16.80 1.87 8.05
N LEU A 318 -16.60 1.09 6.98
CA LEU A 318 -16.99 1.45 5.62
C LEU A 318 -18.30 0.80 5.15
N SER A 319 -19.02 0.07 6.00
CA SER A 319 -20.25 -0.63 5.61
C SER A 319 -21.36 0.28 5.10
N GLY A 320 -21.34 1.55 5.50
CA GLY A 320 -22.28 2.58 5.03
C GLY A 320 -21.77 3.42 3.85
N THR A 321 -20.53 3.18 3.39
CA THR A 321 -19.93 3.94 2.30
C THR A 321 -20.41 3.40 0.95
N PRO A 322 -20.91 4.25 0.03
CA PRO A 322 -21.34 3.81 -1.28
C PRO A 322 -20.20 3.18 -2.10
N GLU A 323 -20.46 2.04 -2.75
CA GLU A 323 -19.50 1.32 -3.59
C GLU A 323 -19.07 2.08 -4.87
N GLY A 324 -19.71 3.21 -5.17
CA GLY A 324 -19.32 4.10 -6.27
C GLY A 324 -18.23 5.12 -5.91
N PHE A 325 -17.88 5.24 -4.63
CA PHE A 325 -16.94 6.25 -4.14
C PHE A 325 -15.48 5.84 -4.43
N ALA A 326 -14.69 6.74 -5.02
CA ALA A 326 -13.40 6.40 -5.64
C ALA A 326 -12.35 5.90 -4.64
N ASN A 327 -12.11 6.66 -3.56
CA ASN A 327 -11.16 6.30 -2.50
C ASN A 327 -11.82 6.56 -1.14
N PRO A 328 -12.62 5.60 -0.62
CA PRO A 328 -13.28 5.67 0.70
C PRO A 328 -12.39 6.09 1.86
N ILE A 329 -11.13 5.69 1.80
CA ILE A 329 -10.10 6.07 2.77
C ILE A 329 -8.77 6.16 2.04
N THR A 330 -8.04 7.25 2.25
CA THR A 330 -6.70 7.50 1.71
C THR A 330 -5.70 7.57 2.88
N PRO A 331 -4.39 7.36 2.65
CA PRO A 331 -3.39 7.55 3.69
C PRO A 331 -3.36 9.00 4.22
N LEU A 332 -3.70 9.99 3.37
CA LEU A 332 -3.78 11.39 3.78
C LEU A 332 -4.99 11.63 4.70
N ALA A 333 -6.15 11.06 4.38
CA ALA A 333 -7.32 11.08 5.25
C ALA A 333 -7.04 10.46 6.63
N VAL A 334 -6.22 9.40 6.69
CA VAL A 334 -5.78 8.81 7.97
C VAL A 334 -4.92 9.80 8.76
N ARG A 335 -3.96 10.48 8.12
CA ARG A 335 -3.15 11.54 8.78
C ARG A 335 -4.04 12.64 9.34
N VAL A 336 -5.07 13.05 8.60
CA VAL A 336 -6.08 14.00 9.07
C VAL A 336 -6.85 13.45 10.28
N LEU A 337 -7.31 12.19 10.25
CA LEU A 337 -7.97 11.57 11.39
C LEU A 337 -7.08 11.50 12.65
N GLU A 338 -5.81 11.11 12.50
CA GLU A 338 -4.85 11.10 13.61
C GLU A 338 -4.65 12.51 14.19
N ALA A 339 -4.52 13.52 13.32
CA ALA A 339 -4.36 14.90 13.74
C ALA A 339 -5.60 15.43 14.48
N LEU A 340 -6.80 15.20 13.93
CA LEU A 340 -8.07 15.53 14.58
C LEU A 340 -8.21 14.81 15.93
N ARG A 341 -7.77 13.56 16.03
CA ARG A 341 -7.81 12.78 17.27
C ARG A 341 -6.92 13.38 18.36
N LYS A 342 -5.75 13.91 17.98
CA LYS A 342 -4.77 14.55 18.88
C LYS A 342 -5.26 15.89 19.42
N VAL A 343 -5.94 16.70 18.61
CA VAL A 343 -6.43 18.03 19.03
C VAL A 343 -7.86 18.03 19.58
N GLY A 344 -8.54 16.89 19.50
CA GLY A 344 -9.92 16.71 19.95
C GLY A 344 -10.04 16.07 21.34
N THR A 345 -11.22 16.16 21.92
CA THR A 345 -11.55 15.53 23.21
C THR A 345 -12.40 14.29 22.98
N LEU A 346 -12.03 13.16 23.57
CA LEU A 346 -12.79 11.91 23.52
C LEU A 346 -14.00 11.95 24.47
N TYR A 347 -15.17 11.61 23.95
CA TYR A 347 -16.41 11.46 24.69
C TYR A 347 -16.78 9.98 24.71
N GLU A 348 -16.36 9.26 25.76
CA GLU A 348 -16.47 7.79 25.85
C GLU A 348 -17.90 7.28 25.69
N LYS A 349 -18.88 7.94 26.31
CA LYS A 349 -20.30 7.54 26.25
C LYS A 349 -20.89 7.62 24.83
N GLU A 350 -20.38 8.54 24.01
CA GLU A 350 -20.87 8.76 22.65
C GLU A 350 -19.99 8.07 21.60
N LYS A 351 -18.86 7.47 22.00
CA LYS A 351 -17.80 6.96 21.11
C LYS A 351 -17.46 7.94 19.99
N LYS A 352 -17.23 9.20 20.38
CA LYS A 352 -16.91 10.29 19.44
C LYS A 352 -15.79 11.15 19.98
N VAL A 353 -15.04 11.76 19.07
CA VAL A 353 -14.06 12.79 19.42
C VAL A 353 -14.58 14.11 18.91
N ARG A 354 -14.78 15.11 19.77
CA ARG A 354 -15.20 16.45 19.34
C ARG A 354 -13.97 17.34 19.14
N VAL A 355 -13.96 18.07 18.04
CA VAL A 355 -12.88 18.99 17.65
C VAL A 355 -13.46 20.39 17.59
N LEU A 356 -12.90 21.31 18.37
CA LEU A 356 -13.31 22.71 18.31
C LEU A 356 -12.87 23.33 16.98
N PRO A 357 -13.67 24.19 16.33
CA PRO A 357 -13.30 24.82 15.05
C PRO A 357 -11.92 25.50 15.06
N LYS A 358 -11.56 26.16 16.17
CA LYS A 358 -10.25 26.80 16.35
C LYS A 358 -9.05 25.84 16.32
N ASN A 359 -9.28 24.54 16.56
CA ASN A 359 -8.22 23.52 16.58
C ASN A 359 -7.96 22.92 15.19
N PHE A 360 -8.76 23.23 14.16
CA PHE A 360 -8.56 22.69 12.81
C PHE A 360 -7.26 23.19 12.17
N ALA A 361 -6.87 24.45 12.43
CA ALA A 361 -5.59 24.98 11.97
C ALA A 361 -4.40 24.18 12.54
N GLU A 362 -4.48 23.77 13.81
CA GLU A 362 -3.47 22.94 14.45
C GLU A 362 -3.51 21.49 13.93
N ALA A 363 -4.70 20.94 13.68
CA ALA A 363 -4.83 19.62 13.05
C ALA A 363 -4.20 19.61 11.65
N MET A 364 -4.40 20.66 10.85
CA MET A 364 -3.77 20.80 9.54
C MET A 364 -2.25 20.79 9.66
N ARG A 365 -1.69 21.59 10.58
CA ARG A 365 -0.24 21.62 10.85
C ARG A 365 0.32 20.26 11.26
N ILE A 366 -0.37 19.55 12.17
CA ILE A 366 0.03 18.20 12.62
C ILE A 366 -0.06 17.18 11.49
N SER A 367 -1.05 17.31 10.61
CA SER A 367 -1.22 16.40 9.48
C SER A 367 -0.09 16.52 8.46
N GLY A 368 0.59 17.67 8.38
CA GLY A 368 1.68 17.95 7.43
C GLY A 368 1.21 18.13 5.98
N LEU A 369 -0.06 18.48 5.79
CA LEU A 369 -0.68 18.70 4.48
C LEU A 369 -0.82 20.20 4.19
N ASP A 370 -0.81 20.54 2.91
CA ASP A 370 -1.20 21.87 2.46
C ASP A 370 -2.72 22.09 2.64
N PRO A 371 -3.19 23.35 2.66
CA PRO A 371 -4.60 23.66 2.92
C PRO A 371 -5.59 23.01 1.95
N ASP A 372 -5.25 22.91 0.65
CA ASP A 372 -6.15 22.33 -0.36
C ASP A 372 -6.27 20.82 -0.18
N SER A 373 -5.14 20.13 0.02
CA SER A 373 -5.15 18.70 0.33
C SER A 373 -5.90 18.41 1.63
N PHE A 374 -5.67 19.18 2.70
CA PHE A 374 -6.35 18.97 3.98
C PHE A 374 -7.88 19.10 3.86
N GLU A 375 -8.37 20.13 3.17
CA GLU A 375 -9.81 20.32 2.95
C GLU A 375 -10.41 19.23 2.05
N LYS A 376 -9.70 18.81 0.99
CA LYS A 376 -10.12 17.69 0.13
C LYS A 376 -10.29 16.39 0.94
N GLU A 377 -9.33 16.07 1.80
CA GLU A 377 -9.42 14.87 2.64
C GLU A 377 -10.53 14.98 3.71
N LEU A 378 -10.83 16.19 4.23
CA LEU A 378 -12.01 16.39 5.08
C LEU A 378 -13.32 16.10 4.32
N VAL A 379 -13.41 16.46 3.04
CA VAL A 379 -14.57 16.14 2.19
C VAL A 379 -14.69 14.63 2.02
N VAL A 380 -13.59 13.93 1.74
CA VAL A 380 -13.54 12.47 1.64
C VAL A 380 -14.02 11.82 2.94
N LEU A 381 -13.48 12.23 4.09
CA LEU A 381 -13.84 11.68 5.40
C LEU A 381 -15.33 11.91 5.75
N ARG A 382 -15.91 13.05 5.36
CA ARG A 382 -17.34 13.34 5.55
C ARG A 382 -18.21 12.48 4.63
N ALA A 383 -17.82 12.35 3.36
CA ALA A 383 -18.54 11.54 2.38
C ALA A 383 -18.57 10.05 2.76
N SER A 384 -17.48 9.56 3.38
CA SER A 384 -17.38 8.22 3.95
C SER A 384 -17.98 8.08 5.36
N ASN A 385 -18.66 9.12 5.88
CA ASN A 385 -19.27 9.17 7.22
C ASN A 385 -18.31 8.90 8.40
N LEU A 386 -17.00 9.04 8.18
CA LEU A 386 -15.96 8.83 9.19
C LEU A 386 -15.86 10.02 10.16
N ILE A 387 -16.20 11.22 9.67
CA ILE A 387 -16.30 12.43 10.48
C ILE A 387 -17.62 13.16 10.24
N GLY A 388 -18.08 13.90 11.25
CA GLY A 388 -19.12 14.91 11.13
C GLY A 388 -18.53 16.29 10.85
N LYS A 389 -19.30 17.35 11.15
CA LYS A 389 -18.85 18.74 10.98
C LYS A 389 -17.61 19.05 11.84
N ASN A 390 -17.68 18.69 13.12
CA ASN A 390 -16.71 19.02 14.18
C ASN A 390 -16.39 17.80 15.06
N SER A 391 -16.49 16.59 14.51
CA SER A 391 -16.27 15.37 15.30
C SER A 391 -15.81 14.19 14.46
N ILE A 392 -15.00 13.32 15.06
CA ILE A 392 -14.77 11.96 14.54
C ILE A 392 -15.90 11.07 15.03
N ASN A 393 -16.55 10.35 14.11
CA ASN A 393 -17.64 9.42 14.40
C ASN A 393 -17.09 8.05 14.85
N GLU A 394 -17.95 7.13 15.31
CA GLU A 394 -17.53 5.77 15.67
C GLU A 394 -16.80 5.07 14.51
N ALA A 395 -17.30 5.23 13.27
CA ALA A 395 -16.63 4.69 12.08
C ALA A 395 -15.20 5.24 11.90
N GLY A 396 -14.97 6.54 12.12
CA GLY A 396 -13.63 7.12 12.09
C GLY A 396 -12.72 6.65 13.23
N LEU A 397 -13.29 6.32 14.40
CA LEU A 397 -12.53 5.69 15.48
C LEU A 397 -12.15 4.24 15.17
N LEU A 398 -13.02 3.48 14.50
CA LEU A 398 -12.70 2.13 14.03
C LEU A 398 -11.53 2.13 13.03
N ILE A 399 -11.43 3.16 12.17
CA ILE A 399 -10.27 3.33 11.29
C ILE A 399 -8.97 3.55 12.09
N LEU A 400 -9.01 4.38 13.14
CA LEU A 400 -7.85 4.62 13.99
C LEU A 400 -7.47 3.38 14.81
N GLU A 401 -8.45 2.62 15.30
CA GLU A 401 -8.22 1.33 15.95
C GLU A 401 -7.62 0.32 14.96
N ALA A 402 -8.10 0.28 13.72
CA ALA A 402 -7.52 -0.56 12.68
C ALA A 402 -6.06 -0.18 12.39
N LEU A 403 -5.74 1.11 12.35
CA LEU A 403 -4.36 1.61 12.19
C LEU A 403 -3.43 1.10 13.30
N GLU A 404 -3.90 1.05 14.55
CA GLU A 404 -3.17 0.46 15.68
C GLU A 404 -3.00 -1.06 15.57
N LYS A 405 -3.93 -1.78 14.92
CA LYS A 405 -3.81 -3.23 14.72
C LYS A 405 -2.88 -3.61 13.56
N LEU A 406 -2.67 -2.72 12.60
CA LEU A 406 -1.79 -2.96 11.44
C LEU A 406 -0.30 -2.83 11.77
N ASN A 407 0.01 -1.98 12.76
CA ASN A 407 1.36 -1.55 13.12
C ASN A 407 1.72 -2.09 14.49
#